data_AF-E9GIG9-F1
#
_entry.id   AF-E9GIG9-F1
#
_cell.length_a   1.000
_cell.length_b   1.000
_cell.length_c   1.000
_cell.angle_alpha   90.00
_cell.angle_beta   90.00
_cell.angle_gamma   90.00
#
_symmetry.space_group_name_H-M   'P 1'
#
loop_
_entity.id
_entity.type
_entity.pdbx_description
1 polymer ?
#
loop_
_entity_poly.entity_id
_entity_poly.type
_entity_poly.pdbx_seq_one_letter_code
_entity_poly.pdbx_strand_id
1 'polypeptide(L)'
;ALEADGFGSRRFYEGFVAESHKLKQVVGYAIYYFSYSTWQGKSLYMEDMYIRPEDRKNRIAISFFHLISQAALAENCMRMNFCGLKDNKPAVELFQSLGADNLTLKEGWHYYRIPRHGIEELAQPSIITKFNP
;
A
#
# COMPACT_ATOMS: atom_id res chain seq x y z
N ALA A 1 12.79 5.32 11.39
CA ALA A 1 12.60 4.77 10.04
C ALA A 1 11.59 5.64 9.30
N LEU A 2 10.28 5.49 9.57
CA LEU A 2 9.21 6.26 8.90
C LEU A 2 9.51 7.75 8.72
N GLU A 3 9.86 8.48 9.79
CA GLU A 3 10.18 9.90 9.68
C GLU A 3 11.32 10.20 8.68
N ALA A 4 12.43 9.48 8.78
CA ALA A 4 13.56 9.67 7.88
C ALA A 4 13.22 9.29 6.42
N ASP A 5 12.48 8.20 6.23
CA ASP A 5 12.15 7.66 4.90
C ASP A 5 11.00 8.42 4.22
N GLY A 6 10.15 9.11 4.98
CA GLY A 6 9.02 9.90 4.47
C GLY A 6 9.30 11.39 4.33
N PHE A 7 10.23 11.95 5.12
CA PHE A 7 10.52 13.39 5.15
C PHE A 7 11.97 13.74 4.77
N GLY A 8 12.80 12.74 4.47
CA GLY A 8 14.15 12.94 3.93
C GLY A 8 14.14 13.50 2.49
N SER A 9 15.33 13.85 1.98
CA SER A 9 15.51 14.36 0.61
C SER A 9 15.07 13.37 -0.47
N ARG A 10 15.18 12.07 -0.18
CA ARG A 10 14.59 10.99 -0.96
C ARG A 10 13.48 10.34 -0.16
N ARG A 11 12.25 10.60 -0.56
CA ARG A 11 11.05 10.02 0.04
C ARG A 11 10.76 8.65 -0.57
N PHE A 12 10.54 7.64 0.27
CA PHE A 12 10.15 6.29 -0.17
C PHE A 12 8.63 6.12 -0.24
N TYR A 13 7.89 6.94 0.51
CA TYR A 13 6.45 6.91 0.54
C TYR A 13 5.89 8.32 0.71
N GLU A 14 4.61 8.46 0.40
CA GLU A 14 3.79 9.62 0.71
C GLU A 14 2.60 9.17 1.57
N GLY A 15 1.89 10.12 2.18
CA GLY A 15 0.75 9.76 3.00
C GLY A 15 -0.17 10.91 3.33
N PHE A 16 -1.40 10.54 3.69
CA PHE A 16 -2.42 11.44 4.19
C PHE A 16 -2.75 11.06 5.63
N VAL A 17 -3.12 12.06 6.44
CA VAL A 17 -3.67 11.88 7.78
C VAL A 17 -5.08 12.43 7.85
N ALA A 18 -5.93 11.80 8.64
CA ALA A 18 -7.25 12.30 8.97
C ALA A 18 -7.21 12.90 10.38
N GLU A 19 -7.52 14.19 10.51
CA GLU A 19 -7.59 14.87 11.81
C GLU A 19 -9.05 15.08 12.22
N SER A 20 -9.37 14.72 13.48
CA SER A 20 -10.68 14.98 14.05
C SER A 20 -10.76 16.39 14.61
N HIS A 21 -11.61 17.23 14.03
CA HIS A 21 -11.82 18.59 14.56
C HIS A 21 -12.34 18.61 16.01
N LYS A 22 -13.18 17.62 16.38
CA LYS A 22 -13.75 17.51 17.74
C LYS A 22 -12.68 17.16 18.77
N LEU A 23 -11.77 16.27 18.41
CA LEU A 23 -10.78 15.73 19.34
C LEU A 23 -9.40 16.35 19.22
N LYS A 24 -9.18 17.19 18.19
CA LYS A 24 -7.90 17.86 17.89
C LYS A 24 -6.73 16.87 17.83
N GLN A 25 -6.96 15.74 17.18
CA GLN A 25 -5.96 14.67 17.04
C GLN A 25 -6.10 13.93 15.72
N VAL A 26 -5.01 13.31 15.28
CA VAL A 26 -5.00 12.37 14.16
C VAL A 26 -5.77 11.10 14.55
N VAL A 27 -6.72 10.70 13.72
CA VAL A 27 -7.59 9.53 13.92
C VAL A 27 -7.43 8.46 12.85
N GLY A 28 -6.60 8.70 11.84
CA GLY A 28 -6.27 7.73 10.82
C GLY A 28 -5.18 8.24 9.88
N TYR A 29 -4.63 7.32 9.11
CA TYR A 29 -3.66 7.61 8.06
C TYR A 29 -3.82 6.65 6.88
N ALA A 30 -3.25 7.04 5.75
CA ALA A 30 -2.96 6.15 4.65
C ALA A 30 -1.57 6.46 4.09
N ILE A 31 -0.80 5.41 3.80
CA ILE A 31 0.56 5.48 3.23
C ILE A 31 0.54 4.81 1.86
N TYR A 32 1.16 5.44 0.87
CA TYR A 32 1.30 4.90 -0.47
C TYR A 32 2.65 5.24 -1.07
N TYR A 33 3.00 4.56 -2.16
CA TYR A 33 4.16 4.85 -2.98
C TYR A 33 3.88 4.55 -4.45
N PHE A 34 4.70 5.10 -5.34
CA PHE A 34 4.63 4.80 -6.76
C PHE A 34 5.37 3.49 -7.07
N SER A 35 4.75 2.68 -7.90
CA SER A 35 5.28 1.42 -8.40
C SER A 35 5.23 1.40 -9.93
N TYR A 36 5.68 0.32 -10.54
CA TYR A 36 5.67 0.18 -11.98
C TYR A 36 5.12 -1.18 -12.39
N SER A 37 4.24 -1.16 -13.39
CA SER A 37 3.80 -2.34 -14.11
C SER A 37 4.59 -2.45 -15.40
N THR A 38 5.25 -3.58 -15.64
CA THR A 38 5.89 -3.82 -16.93
C THR A 38 4.88 -3.93 -18.07
N TRP A 39 3.59 -4.09 -17.77
CA TRP A 39 2.52 -4.26 -18.77
C TRP A 39 1.70 -2.98 -18.97
N GLN A 40 1.60 -2.12 -17.95
CA GLN A 40 0.70 -0.95 -17.96
C GLN A 40 1.42 0.37 -17.59
N GLY A 41 2.71 0.35 -17.29
CA GLY A 41 3.47 1.53 -16.94
C GLY A 41 3.28 1.98 -15.48
N LYS A 42 3.32 3.31 -15.26
CA LYS A 42 3.24 3.92 -13.92
C LYS A 42 2.03 3.39 -13.15
N SER A 43 2.26 3.04 -11.89
CA SER A 43 1.24 2.49 -11.00
C SER A 43 1.41 3.11 -9.61
N LEU A 44 0.36 3.03 -8.79
CA LEU A 44 0.43 3.39 -7.37
C LEU A 44 0.18 2.13 -6.53
N TYR A 45 0.84 2.02 -5.39
CA TYR A 45 0.57 0.99 -4.40
C TYR A 45 0.24 1.66 -3.06
N MET A 46 -0.96 1.40 -2.53
CA MET A 46 -1.33 1.82 -1.17
C MET A 46 -0.85 0.73 -0.21
N GLU A 47 0.16 1.06 0.59
CA GLU A 47 0.86 0.14 1.49
C GLU A 47 0.04 -0.17 2.73
N ASP A 48 -0.52 0.88 3.34
CA ASP A 48 -1.23 0.75 4.59
C ASP A 48 -2.31 1.82 4.73
N MET A 49 -3.42 1.44 5.37
CA MET A 49 -4.50 2.34 5.72
C MET A 49 -5.07 1.92 7.07
N TYR A 50 -4.99 2.82 8.03
CA TYR A 50 -5.53 2.62 9.35
C TYR A 50 -6.45 3.76 9.74
N ILE A 51 -7.59 3.39 10.33
CA ILE A 51 -8.54 4.31 10.93
C ILE A 51 -8.86 3.78 12.31
N ARG A 52 -8.79 4.67 13.30
CA ARG A 52 -9.11 4.38 14.68
C ARG A 52 -10.55 3.82 14.76
N PRO A 53 -10.79 2.71 15.50
CA PRO A 53 -12.07 1.99 15.47
C PRO A 53 -13.31 2.87 15.65
N GLU A 54 -13.26 3.83 16.57
CA GLU A 54 -14.36 4.75 16.90
C GLU A 54 -14.72 5.69 15.74
N ASP A 55 -13.83 5.88 14.77
CA ASP A 55 -13.99 6.82 13.65
C ASP A 55 -14.28 6.14 12.30
N ARG A 56 -14.32 4.80 12.23
CA ARG A 56 -14.45 4.04 10.97
C ARG A 56 -15.75 4.29 10.19
N LYS A 57 -16.79 4.83 10.83
CA LYS A 57 -18.08 5.15 10.19
C LYS A 57 -18.17 6.58 9.64
N ASN A 58 -17.10 7.37 9.73
CA ASN A 58 -17.06 8.77 9.30
C ASN A 58 -16.60 8.95 7.84
N ARG A 59 -16.73 7.91 7.00
CA ARG A 59 -16.30 7.90 5.59
C ARG A 59 -14.81 8.22 5.35
N ILE A 60 -13.98 8.17 6.40
CA ILE A 60 -12.54 8.49 6.32
C ILE A 60 -11.82 7.60 5.30
N ALA A 61 -12.14 6.30 5.24
CA ALA A 61 -11.53 5.39 4.27
C ALA A 61 -11.81 5.84 2.82
N ILE A 62 -13.05 6.27 2.54
CA ILE A 62 -13.44 6.76 1.22
C ILE A 62 -12.68 8.05 0.89
N SER A 63 -12.50 8.95 1.86
CA SER A 63 -11.68 10.15 1.69
C SER A 63 -10.22 9.83 1.37
N PHE A 64 -9.63 8.81 2.00
CA PHE A 64 -8.28 8.36 1.65
C PHE A 64 -8.22 7.80 0.22
N PHE A 65 -9.13 6.90 -0.17
CA PHE A 65 -9.17 6.39 -1.54
C PHE A 65 -9.34 7.53 -2.56
N HIS A 66 -10.16 8.54 -2.26
CA HIS A 66 -10.33 9.70 -3.12
C HIS A 66 -9.01 10.48 -3.30
N LEU A 67 -8.34 10.85 -2.20
CA LEU A 67 -7.11 11.63 -2.23
C LEU A 67 -5.96 10.86 -2.92
N ILE A 68 -5.82 9.57 -2.62
CA ILE A 68 -4.80 8.73 -3.26
C ILE A 68 -5.11 8.55 -4.75
N SER A 69 -6.39 8.46 -5.14
CA SER A 69 -6.77 8.41 -6.56
C SER A 69 -6.43 9.71 -7.29
N GLN A 70 -6.59 10.87 -6.64
CA GLN A 70 -6.13 12.14 -7.20
C GLN A 70 -4.61 12.16 -7.40
N ALA A 71 -3.83 11.68 -6.43
CA ALA A 71 -2.38 11.55 -6.56
C ALA A 71 -1.98 10.58 -7.70
N ALA A 72 -2.67 9.45 -7.83
CA ALA A 72 -2.47 8.50 -8.92
C ALA A 72 -2.70 9.15 -10.29
N LEU A 73 -3.80 9.89 -10.46
CA LEU A 73 -4.14 10.58 -11.70
C LEU A 73 -3.14 11.69 -12.03
N ALA A 74 -2.71 12.48 -11.04
CA ALA A 74 -1.73 13.54 -11.23
C ALA A 74 -0.40 13.01 -11.80
N GLU A 75 -0.01 11.79 -11.43
CA GLU A 75 1.21 11.14 -11.92
C GLU A 75 1.01 10.28 -13.19
N ASN A 76 -0.20 10.27 -13.75
CA ASN A 76 -0.59 9.37 -14.85
C ASN A 76 -0.40 7.89 -14.52
N CYS A 77 -0.74 7.48 -13.30
CA CYS A 77 -0.77 6.07 -12.94
C CYS A 77 -1.96 5.36 -13.58
N MET A 78 -1.72 4.18 -14.14
CA MET A 78 -2.74 3.38 -14.84
C MET A 78 -3.53 2.47 -13.91
N ARG A 79 -3.02 2.22 -12.70
CA ARG A 79 -3.68 1.40 -11.67
C ARG A 79 -3.25 1.77 -10.27
N MET A 80 -4.10 1.41 -9.31
CA MET A 80 -3.82 1.41 -7.89
C MET A 80 -3.91 -0.02 -7.37
N ASN A 81 -2.83 -0.52 -6.78
CA ASN A 81 -2.78 -1.81 -6.11
C ASN A 81 -2.78 -1.61 -4.58
N PHE A 82 -3.29 -2.60 -3.86
CA PHE A 82 -3.21 -2.69 -2.41
C PHE A 82 -3.52 -4.13 -1.99
N CYS A 83 -3.18 -4.47 -0.75
CA CYS A 83 -3.52 -5.78 -0.17
C CYS A 83 -4.44 -5.59 1.04
N GLY A 84 -5.45 -6.45 1.12
CA GLY A 84 -6.31 -6.58 2.30
C GLY A 84 -6.10 -7.93 2.98
N LEU A 85 -6.24 -7.97 4.30
CA LEU A 85 -6.32 -9.23 5.03
C LEU A 85 -7.64 -9.92 4.72
N LYS A 86 -7.59 -11.21 4.35
CA LYS A 86 -8.75 -12.04 4.01
C LYS A 86 -9.86 -11.97 5.07
N ASP A 87 -9.49 -11.93 6.34
CA ASP A 87 -10.43 -11.98 7.46
C ASP A 87 -11.01 -10.60 7.84
N ASN A 88 -10.56 -9.52 7.19
CA ASN A 88 -11.09 -8.18 7.40
C ASN A 88 -12.32 -7.93 6.50
N LYS A 89 -13.43 -8.61 6.79
CA LYS A 89 -14.67 -8.54 6.00
C LYS A 89 -15.14 -7.10 5.69
N PRO A 90 -15.20 -6.17 6.67
CA PRO A 90 -15.64 -4.80 6.39
C PRO A 90 -14.76 -4.07 5.37
N ALA A 91 -13.45 -4.32 5.40
CA ALA A 91 -12.53 -3.73 4.42
C ALA A 91 -12.71 -4.38 3.04
N VAL A 92 -12.82 -5.71 2.97
CA VAL A 92 -13.05 -6.42 1.70
C VAL A 92 -14.34 -5.97 1.02
N GLU A 93 -15.43 -5.86 1.77
CA GLU A 93 -16.72 -5.37 1.26
C GLU A 93 -16.61 -3.92 0.75
N LEU A 94 -15.90 -3.05 1.48
CA LEU A 94 -15.61 -1.70 1.03
C LEU A 94 -14.82 -1.71 -0.29
N PHE A 95 -13.75 -2.48 -0.39
CA PHE A 95 -12.92 -2.53 -1.61
C PHE A 95 -13.72 -2.98 -2.83
N GLN A 96 -14.55 -4.01 -2.67
CA GLN A 96 -15.45 -4.48 -3.73
C GLN A 96 -16.46 -3.39 -4.13
N SER A 97 -17.04 -2.67 -3.16
CA SER A 97 -17.97 -1.57 -3.43
C SER A 97 -17.31 -0.41 -4.20
N LEU A 98 -15.99 -0.27 -4.11
CA LEU A 98 -15.20 0.73 -4.84
C LEU A 98 -14.75 0.24 -6.23
N GLY A 99 -15.13 -0.97 -6.63
CA GLY A 99 -14.77 -1.56 -7.92
C GLY A 99 -13.42 -2.26 -7.95
N ALA A 100 -12.83 -2.61 -6.80
CA ALA A 100 -11.56 -3.34 -6.76
C ALA A 100 -11.74 -4.82 -7.11
N ASP A 101 -10.90 -5.31 -8.02
CA ASP A 101 -10.78 -6.75 -8.33
C ASP A 101 -9.89 -7.46 -7.31
N ASN A 102 -10.32 -8.64 -6.82
CA ASN A 102 -9.45 -9.50 -6.02
C ASN A 102 -8.52 -10.32 -6.92
N LEU A 103 -7.28 -9.84 -7.12
CA LEU A 103 -6.31 -10.46 -8.03
C LEU A 103 -5.85 -11.85 -7.58
N THR A 104 -5.83 -12.15 -6.27
CA THR A 104 -5.53 -13.51 -5.78
C THR A 104 -6.57 -14.52 -6.26
N LEU A 105 -7.85 -14.14 -6.22
CA LEU A 105 -8.94 -15.02 -6.69
C LEU A 105 -9.06 -15.04 -8.22
N LYS A 106 -8.87 -13.88 -8.87
CA LYS A 106 -9.06 -13.71 -10.31
C LYS A 106 -7.90 -14.28 -11.14
N GLU A 107 -6.66 -14.10 -10.67
CA GLU A 107 -5.45 -14.40 -11.43
C GLU A 107 -4.51 -15.39 -10.72
N GLY A 108 -4.80 -15.75 -9.45
CA GLY A 108 -3.99 -16.72 -8.72
C GLY A 108 -2.65 -16.17 -8.21
N TRP A 109 -2.49 -14.85 -8.08
CA TRP A 109 -1.24 -14.28 -7.57
C TRP A 109 -0.99 -14.62 -6.10
N HIS A 110 0.23 -15.08 -5.83
CA HIS A 110 0.75 -15.32 -4.49
C HIS A 110 1.73 -14.21 -4.09
N TYR A 111 1.62 -13.73 -2.84
CA TYR A 111 2.50 -12.70 -2.29
C TYR A 111 3.63 -13.35 -1.49
N TYR A 112 4.85 -13.26 -2.01
CA TYR A 112 6.06 -13.79 -1.37
C TYR A 112 6.89 -12.66 -0.75
N ARG A 113 7.59 -12.96 0.35
CA ARG A 113 8.52 -12.05 1.01
C ARG A 113 9.81 -12.77 1.34
N ILE A 114 10.94 -12.20 0.93
CA ILE A 114 12.26 -12.57 1.43
C ILE A 114 12.56 -11.64 2.61
N PRO A 115 12.67 -12.14 3.85
CA PRO A 115 12.97 -11.32 5.01
C PRO A 115 14.41 -10.83 4.99
N ARG A 116 14.75 -9.90 5.90
CA ARG A 116 16.08 -9.27 5.98
C ARG A 116 17.25 -10.26 5.91
N HIS A 117 17.22 -11.33 6.72
CA HIS A 117 18.28 -12.34 6.72
C HIS A 117 18.41 -13.07 5.37
N GLY A 118 17.29 -13.32 4.69
CA GLY A 118 17.30 -13.94 3.37
C GLY A 118 17.90 -13.01 2.32
N ILE A 119 17.61 -11.70 2.39
CA ILE A 119 18.24 -10.70 1.51
C ILE A 119 19.75 -10.67 1.74
N GLU A 120 20.18 -10.69 3.01
CA GLU A 120 21.61 -10.69 3.37
C GLU A 120 22.35 -11.94 2.88
N GLU A 121 21.72 -13.12 2.96
CA GLU A 121 22.27 -14.36 2.41
C GLU A 121 22.34 -14.32 0.88
N LEU A 122 21.26 -13.91 0.21
CA LEU A 122 21.18 -13.85 -1.24
C LEU A 122 22.09 -12.78 -1.86
N ALA A 123 22.50 -11.78 -1.08
CA ALA A 123 23.47 -10.78 -1.53
C ALA A 123 24.91 -11.33 -1.57
N GLN A 124 25.19 -12.49 -0.96
CA GLN A 124 26.53 -13.06 -0.96
C GLN A 124 26.87 -13.67 -2.33
N PRO A 125 28.07 -13.45 -2.88
CA PRO A 125 28.47 -14.03 -4.17
C PRO A 125 28.40 -15.56 -4.22
N SER A 126 28.62 -16.22 -3.07
CA SER A 126 28.54 -17.68 -2.92
C SER A 126 27.17 -18.24 -3.26
N ILE A 127 26.12 -17.42 -3.25
CA ILE A 127 24.77 -17.84 -3.61
C ILE A 127 24.70 -18.34 -5.06
N ILE A 128 25.44 -17.71 -5.97
CA ILE A 128 25.44 -18.07 -7.40
C ILE A 128 25.99 -19.48 -7.57
N THR A 129 27.05 -19.82 -6.82
CA THR A 129 27.64 -21.16 -6.83
C THR A 129 26.75 -22.19 -6.13
N LYS A 130 26.03 -21.81 -5.07
CA LYS A 130 25.10 -22.68 -4.34
C LYS A 130 23.89 -23.12 -5.18
N PHE A 131 23.47 -22.30 -6.15
CA PHE A 131 22.33 -22.57 -7.03
C PHE A 131 22.72 -22.79 -8.49
N ASN A 132 24.00 -22.87 -8.82
CA ASN A 132 24.44 -23.39 -10.10
C ASN A 132 24.27 -24.93 -10.05
N PRO A 133 23.50 -25.53 -10.97
CA PRO A 133 23.27 -26.97 -10.98
C PRO A 133 24.55 -27.79 -11.17
#